data_AF-A0A840SCK0-F1
#
_entry.id   AF-A0A840SCK0-F1
#
_cell.length_a   1.000
_cell.length_b   1.000
_cell.length_c   1.000
_cell.angle_alpha   90.00
_cell.angle_beta   90.00
_cell.angle_gamma   90.00
#
_symmetry.space_group_name_H-M   'P 1'
#
loop_
_entity.id
_entity.type
_entity.pdbx_description
1 polymer ?
#
loop_
_entity_poly.entity_id
_entity_poly.type
_entity_poly.pdbx_seq_one_letter_code
_entity_poly.pdbx_strand_id
1 'polypeptide(L)'
;MSPQGPTVCPRRQIASGAAPQLPPIRAGADLYSRPCNIHFRRRSVAAQQDLSLNNGAYPAQSASLGYDSGLRLNSYSGGGNSLSHGYDAVGNRISSTENGSNLAPSVAAGSNRVTAVGGPQWRNLAYN
;
A
#
# COMPACT_ATOMS: atom_id res chain seq x y z
N MET A 1 -47.99 26.29 17.52
CA MET A 1 -46.99 26.10 16.43
C MET A 1 -45.72 25.58 17.07
N SER A 2 -45.47 24.26 16.95
CA SER A 2 -44.26 23.61 17.51
C SER A 2 -43.19 23.44 16.42
N PRO A 3 -41.90 23.48 16.77
CA PRO A 3 -40.79 23.41 15.81
C PRO A 3 -40.53 21.97 15.31
N GLN A 4 -40.12 21.84 14.05
CA GLN A 4 -39.73 20.55 13.45
C GLN A 4 -38.35 20.10 13.95
N GLY A 5 -38.23 18.83 14.36
CA GLY A 5 -37.00 18.20 14.85
C GLY A 5 -36.04 17.73 13.74
N PRO A 6 -34.83 17.24 14.09
CA PRO A 6 -33.78 16.91 13.13
C PRO A 6 -34.08 15.66 12.28
N THR A 7 -33.77 15.75 10.99
CA THR A 7 -33.94 14.70 9.97
C THR A 7 -33.07 13.47 10.27
N VAL A 8 -33.70 12.29 10.37
CA VAL A 8 -33.04 10.98 10.56
C VAL A 8 -32.78 10.34 9.19
N CYS A 9 -31.55 9.89 8.92
CA CYS A 9 -31.21 9.15 7.71
C CYS A 9 -31.90 7.76 7.67
N PRO A 10 -32.43 7.31 6.51
CA PRO A 10 -33.15 6.04 6.43
C PRO A 10 -32.22 4.84 6.60
N ARG A 11 -32.61 3.94 7.52
CA ARG A 11 -31.96 2.64 7.77
C ARG A 11 -32.26 1.69 6.61
N ARG A 12 -31.24 1.28 5.86
CA ARG A 12 -31.36 0.19 4.87
C ARG A 12 -31.61 -1.13 5.62
N GLN A 13 -32.84 -1.63 5.60
CA GLN A 13 -33.17 -2.96 6.11
C GLN A 13 -32.50 -4.02 5.23
N ILE A 14 -31.69 -4.88 5.84
CA ILE A 14 -31.16 -6.09 5.20
C ILE A 14 -32.11 -7.21 5.60
N ALA A 15 -32.67 -7.91 4.62
CA ALA A 15 -33.60 -9.02 4.82
C ALA A 15 -32.98 -10.12 5.69
N SER A 16 -33.69 -10.52 6.73
CA SER A 16 -33.31 -11.56 7.68
C SER A 16 -33.49 -12.95 7.06
N GLY A 17 -32.43 -13.49 6.48
CA GLY A 17 -32.26 -14.93 6.31
C GLY A 17 -31.86 -15.56 7.65
N ALA A 18 -32.51 -16.66 8.01
CA ALA A 18 -32.47 -17.30 9.33
C ALA A 18 -31.06 -17.62 9.85
N ALA A 19 -30.78 -17.25 11.10
CA ALA A 19 -29.62 -17.70 11.87
C ALA A 19 -30.06 -18.66 12.99
N PRO A 20 -29.32 -19.75 13.28
CA PRO A 20 -29.56 -20.55 14.48
C PRO A 20 -29.03 -19.82 15.72
N GLN A 21 -29.75 -20.02 16.83
CA GLN A 21 -29.70 -19.27 18.08
C GLN A 21 -28.45 -19.64 18.92
N LEU A 22 -27.73 -18.64 19.43
CA LEU A 22 -26.77 -18.79 20.54
C LEU A 22 -27.25 -17.93 21.74
N PRO A 23 -27.03 -18.37 23.00
CA PRO A 23 -27.62 -17.76 24.18
C PRO A 23 -27.01 -16.39 24.54
N PRO A 24 -27.71 -15.57 25.35
CA PRO A 24 -27.38 -14.16 25.53
C PRO A 24 -26.23 -13.95 26.53
N ILE A 25 -25.23 -13.16 26.13
CA ILE A 25 -24.24 -12.59 27.06
C ILE A 25 -24.79 -11.24 27.52
N ARG A 26 -24.83 -11.05 28.85
CA ARG A 26 -25.40 -9.89 29.56
C ARG A 26 -24.91 -8.55 29.01
N ALA A 27 -25.86 -7.63 28.84
CA ALA A 27 -25.66 -6.25 28.40
C ALA A 27 -24.88 -5.44 29.45
N GLY A 28 -23.85 -4.73 28.97
CA GLY A 28 -23.03 -3.85 29.81
C GLY A 28 -21.94 -3.17 28.98
N ALA A 29 -22.31 -2.39 27.97
CA ALA A 29 -21.47 -1.36 27.40
C ALA A 29 -22.36 -0.32 26.70
N ASP A 30 -22.39 0.87 27.27
CA ASP A 30 -23.12 2.04 26.79
C ASP A 30 -22.86 2.29 25.30
N LEU A 31 -23.97 2.36 24.56
CA LEU A 31 -24.02 2.77 23.16
C LEU A 31 -23.79 4.28 23.08
N TYR A 32 -22.54 4.72 23.25
CA TYR A 32 -22.17 6.06 22.82
C TYR A 32 -22.27 6.11 21.29
N SER A 33 -23.19 6.95 20.82
CA SER A 33 -23.40 7.28 19.42
C SER A 33 -22.07 7.72 18.78
N ARG A 34 -21.41 6.81 18.05
CA ARG A 34 -20.20 7.14 17.28
C ARG A 34 -20.62 7.46 15.84
N PRO A 35 -20.16 8.59 15.27
CA PRO A 35 -20.43 8.92 13.88
C PRO A 35 -19.83 7.88 12.94
N CYS A 36 -20.52 7.67 11.82
CA CYS A 36 -20.25 6.77 10.70
C CYS A 36 -18.86 6.09 10.64
N ASN A 37 -18.83 4.80 11.01
CA ASN A 37 -17.96 3.71 10.52
C ASN A 37 -16.54 4.03 10.01
N ILE A 38 -15.52 3.85 10.87
CA ILE A 38 -14.22 3.35 10.39
C ILE A 38 -14.29 1.82 10.34
N HIS A 39 -14.30 1.27 9.13
CA HIS A 39 -14.14 -0.17 8.91
C HIS A 39 -12.64 -0.53 8.98
N PHE A 40 -12.16 -0.96 10.15
CA PHE A 40 -10.88 -1.67 10.21
C PHE A 40 -11.10 -3.10 9.71
N ARG A 41 -10.93 -3.35 8.41
CA ARG A 41 -10.77 -4.72 7.93
C ARG A 41 -9.38 -5.20 8.34
N ARG A 42 -9.28 -5.94 9.45
CA ARG A 42 -8.09 -6.76 9.71
C ARG A 42 -8.05 -7.85 8.64
N ARG A 43 -7.30 -7.59 7.58
CA ARG A 43 -7.04 -8.58 6.55
C ARG A 43 -6.14 -9.65 7.20
N SER A 44 -6.52 -10.92 7.10
CA SER A 44 -5.81 -12.07 7.65
C SER A 44 -4.40 -12.19 7.07
N VAL A 45 -3.39 -12.42 7.93
CA VAL A 45 -1.96 -12.45 7.58
C VAL A 45 -1.63 -13.72 6.77
N ALA A 46 -1.92 -13.68 5.48
CA ALA A 46 -1.35 -14.57 4.49
C ALA A 46 -0.75 -13.67 3.40
N ALA A 47 0.59 -13.61 3.36
CA ALA A 47 1.39 -12.86 2.37
C ALA A 47 0.80 -11.52 1.91
N GLN A 48 0.58 -10.58 2.83
CA GLN A 48 0.09 -9.25 2.48
C GLN A 48 1.24 -8.40 1.92
N GLN A 49 1.54 -8.62 0.64
CA GLN A 49 2.06 -7.55 -0.21
C GLN A 49 0.90 -6.54 -0.32
N ASP A 50 0.74 -5.59 0.60
CA ASP A 50 -0.29 -4.57 0.40
C ASP A 50 0.23 -3.60 -0.66
N LEU A 51 -0.17 -3.84 -1.92
CA LEU A 51 0.27 -3.14 -3.12
C LEU A 51 -0.27 -1.70 -3.20
N SER A 52 -0.91 -1.17 -2.15
CA SER A 52 -1.25 0.25 -2.05
C SER A 52 -1.28 0.81 -0.63
N LEU A 53 -0.61 1.94 -0.45
CA LEU A 53 -0.74 2.85 0.68
C LEU A 53 -1.84 3.86 0.36
N ASN A 54 -2.97 3.80 1.05
CA ASN A 54 -4.06 4.75 0.87
C ASN A 54 -4.10 5.76 2.02
N ASN A 55 -3.92 7.04 1.71
CA ASN A 55 -4.14 8.13 2.64
C ASN A 55 -5.47 8.82 2.34
N GLY A 56 -6.50 8.50 3.13
CA GLY A 56 -7.85 9.05 2.94
C GLY A 56 -7.98 10.55 3.23
N ALA A 57 -7.06 11.14 4.00
CA ALA A 57 -7.05 12.58 4.26
C ALA A 57 -6.30 13.34 3.16
N TYR A 58 -5.25 12.75 2.60
CA TYR A 58 -4.41 13.34 1.56
C TYR A 58 -4.19 12.32 0.43
N PRO A 59 -5.14 12.18 -0.52
CA PRO A 59 -5.07 11.13 -1.54
C PRO A 59 -3.83 11.24 -2.43
N ALA A 60 -3.29 12.45 -2.62
CA ALA A 60 -2.03 12.67 -3.35
C ALA A 60 -0.79 12.03 -2.69
N GLN A 61 -0.86 11.72 -1.39
CA GLN A 61 0.18 11.00 -0.65
C GLN A 61 -0.01 9.48 -0.69
N SER A 62 -1.07 8.99 -1.35
CA SER A 62 -1.25 7.57 -1.58
C SER A 62 -0.20 7.07 -2.59
N ALA A 63 0.18 5.81 -2.46
CA ALA A 63 1.16 5.18 -3.31
C ALA A 63 0.80 3.72 -3.59
N SER A 64 1.27 3.20 -4.70
CA SER A 64 1.25 1.78 -5.03
C SER A 64 2.66 1.24 -4.97
N LEU A 65 2.81 0.05 -4.40
CA LEU A 65 4.09 -0.65 -4.24
C LEU A 65 3.99 -1.98 -4.96
N GLY A 66 5.05 -2.40 -5.65
CA GLY A 66 5.16 -3.74 -6.22
C GLY A 66 6.44 -4.41 -5.74
N TYR A 67 6.32 -5.68 -5.38
CA TYR A 67 7.43 -6.49 -4.87
C TYR A 67 7.67 -7.69 -5.78
N ASP A 68 8.93 -8.08 -5.91
CA ASP A 68 9.31 -9.34 -6.57
C ASP A 68 9.15 -10.55 -5.61
N SER A 69 9.45 -11.75 -6.12
CA SER A 69 9.38 -13.00 -5.33
C SER A 69 10.36 -13.04 -4.14
N GLY A 70 11.40 -12.20 -4.16
CA GLY A 70 12.34 -12.01 -3.07
C GLY A 70 11.91 -10.95 -2.05
N LEU A 71 10.67 -10.46 -2.14
CA LEU A 71 10.13 -9.36 -1.31
C LEU A 71 10.94 -8.06 -1.43
N ARG A 72 11.58 -7.82 -2.58
CA ARG A 72 12.28 -6.58 -2.87
C ARG A 72 11.38 -5.67 -3.70
N LEU A 73 11.45 -4.37 -3.45
CA LEU A 73 10.66 -3.38 -4.17
C LEU A 73 11.06 -3.35 -5.65
N ASN A 74 10.17 -3.73 -6.56
CA ASN A 74 10.36 -3.67 -8.01
C ASN A 74 9.69 -2.44 -8.63
N SER A 75 8.64 -1.90 -7.99
CA SER A 75 7.91 -0.74 -8.50
C SER A 75 7.30 0.10 -7.39
N TYR A 76 7.23 1.40 -7.64
CA TYR A 76 6.53 2.36 -6.83
C TYR A 76 5.86 3.39 -7.74
N SER A 77 4.65 3.81 -7.37
CA SER A 77 3.94 4.91 -8.02
C SER A 77 3.16 5.69 -6.97
N GLY A 78 3.50 6.95 -6.74
CA GLY A 78 2.85 7.74 -5.70
C GLY A 78 3.48 9.12 -5.55
N GLY A 79 2.71 10.09 -5.05
CA GLY A 79 3.20 11.46 -4.86
C GLY A 79 3.73 12.13 -6.13
N GLY A 80 3.21 11.73 -7.31
CA GLY A 80 3.66 12.22 -8.61
C GLY A 80 4.96 11.60 -9.14
N ASN A 81 5.56 10.66 -8.41
CA ASN A 81 6.77 9.97 -8.81
C ASN A 81 6.50 8.50 -9.18
N SER A 82 7.32 7.98 -10.08
CA SER A 82 7.35 6.59 -10.48
C SER A 82 8.77 6.05 -10.38
N LEU A 83 8.91 4.85 -9.82
CA LEU A 83 10.18 4.18 -9.65
C LEU A 83 10.02 2.73 -10.07
N SER A 84 11.01 2.18 -10.79
CA SER A 84 11.12 0.75 -11.00
C SER A 84 12.54 0.26 -10.81
N HIS A 85 12.68 -0.98 -10.34
CA HIS A 85 13.97 -1.60 -10.05
C HIS A 85 14.03 -3.00 -10.66
N GLY A 86 15.17 -3.31 -11.27
CA GLY A 86 15.55 -4.67 -11.66
C GLY A 86 16.66 -5.17 -10.78
N TYR A 87 16.54 -6.43 -10.36
CA TYR A 87 17.55 -7.10 -9.54
C TYR A 87 18.09 -8.35 -10.21
N ASP A 88 19.36 -8.65 -9.96
CA ASP A 88 19.92 -9.96 -10.27
C ASP A 88 19.46 -11.05 -9.26
N ALA A 89 19.92 -12.27 -9.51
CA ALA A 89 19.59 -13.44 -8.69
C ALA A 89 20.15 -13.36 -7.25
N VAL A 90 21.20 -12.56 -7.03
CA VAL A 90 21.91 -12.48 -5.74
C VAL A 90 21.38 -11.32 -4.89
N GLY A 91 20.72 -10.33 -5.47
CA GLY A 91 20.22 -9.17 -4.73
C GLY A 91 20.60 -7.81 -5.31
N ASN A 92 21.49 -7.75 -6.29
CA ASN A 92 21.99 -6.48 -6.77
C ASN A 92 20.98 -5.78 -7.64
N ARG A 93 20.79 -4.49 -7.39
CA ARG A 93 20.01 -3.63 -8.27
C ARG A 93 20.83 -3.31 -9.52
N ILE A 94 20.46 -3.92 -10.64
CA ILE A 94 21.12 -3.78 -11.95
C ILE A 94 20.40 -2.78 -12.87
N SER A 95 19.18 -2.37 -12.50
CA SER A 95 18.49 -1.25 -13.16
C SER A 95 17.64 -0.48 -12.16
N SER A 96 17.51 0.82 -12.40
CA SER A 96 16.62 1.71 -11.68
C SER A 96 16.09 2.77 -12.63
N THR A 97 14.77 2.87 -12.77
CA THR A 97 14.15 3.93 -13.56
C THR A 97 13.34 4.82 -12.64
N GLU A 98 13.65 6.11 -12.60
CA GLU A 98 12.90 7.11 -11.85
C GLU A 98 12.30 8.11 -12.84
N ASN A 99 10.96 8.23 -12.90
CA ASN A 99 10.27 9.17 -13.78
C ASN A 99 10.71 9.10 -15.27
N GLY A 100 11.02 7.88 -15.74
CA GLY A 100 11.52 7.63 -17.10
C GLY A 100 13.05 7.72 -17.26
N SER A 101 13.76 8.24 -16.27
CA SER A 101 15.22 8.34 -16.25
C SER A 101 15.84 7.04 -15.76
N ASN A 102 16.58 6.35 -16.65
CA ASN A 102 17.21 5.07 -16.32
C ASN A 102 18.63 5.24 -15.75
N LEU A 103 18.94 4.40 -14.78
CA LEU A 103 20.24 4.17 -14.15
C LEU A 103 20.55 2.67 -14.23
N ALA A 104 21.72 2.31 -14.76
CA ALA A 104 22.16 0.93 -14.88
C ALA A 104 23.54 0.72 -14.24
N PRO A 105 23.60 0.24 -12.99
CA PRO A 105 24.86 -0.15 -12.35
C PRO A 105 25.43 -1.43 -12.99
N SER A 106 26.74 -1.46 -13.20
CA SER A 106 27.47 -2.68 -13.55
C SER A 106 28.09 -3.28 -12.30
N VAL A 107 27.91 -4.59 -12.11
CA VAL A 107 28.42 -5.35 -10.97
C VAL A 107 29.43 -6.38 -11.46
N ALA A 108 30.54 -6.57 -10.74
CA ALA A 108 31.56 -7.54 -11.11
C ALA A 108 31.04 -8.98 -11.02
N ALA A 109 31.33 -9.81 -12.03
CA ALA A 109 30.76 -11.16 -12.16
C ALA A 109 31.07 -12.13 -11.00
N GLY A 110 32.08 -11.84 -10.18
CA GLY A 110 32.49 -12.69 -9.04
C GLY A 110 32.36 -12.02 -7.68
N SER A 111 31.80 -10.81 -7.59
CA SER A 111 31.64 -10.11 -6.31
C SER A 111 30.46 -9.15 -6.33
N ASN A 112 29.95 -8.80 -5.16
CA ASN A 112 28.84 -7.86 -5.03
C ASN A 112 29.26 -6.37 -5.21
N ARG A 113 30.35 -6.14 -5.94
CA ARG A 113 30.97 -4.82 -6.09
C ARG A 113 30.48 -4.14 -7.37
N VAL A 114 30.02 -2.91 -7.22
CA VAL A 114 29.70 -2.02 -8.34
C VAL A 114 31.00 -1.51 -8.98
N THR A 115 31.15 -1.73 -10.29
CA THR A 115 32.33 -1.30 -11.07
C THR A 115 32.04 -0.07 -11.92
N ALA A 116 30.78 0.17 -12.27
CA ALA A 116 30.36 1.37 -12.97
C ALA A 116 28.92 1.73 -12.64
N VAL A 117 28.59 3.01 -12.74
CA VAL A 117 27.23 3.53 -12.65
C VAL A 117 27.07 4.53 -13.78
N GLY A 118 26.01 4.37 -14.58
CA GLY A 118 25.75 5.28 -15.70
C GLY A 118 24.29 5.37 -16.10
N GLY A 119 23.95 6.44 -16.82
CA GLY A 119 22.61 6.70 -17.34
C GLY A 119 22.51 8.06 -18.05
N PRO A 120 21.50 8.29 -18.91
CA PRO A 120 21.38 9.53 -19.69
C PRO A 120 21.32 10.82 -18.86
N GLN A 121 20.80 10.73 -17.64
CA GLN A 121 20.68 11.84 -16.69
C GLN A 121 21.65 11.73 -15.51
N TRP A 122 22.44 10.66 -15.43
CA TRP A 122 23.28 10.35 -14.27
C TRP A 122 24.75 10.56 -14.64
N ARG A 123 25.56 10.96 -13.67
CA ARG A 123 27.01 11.02 -13.89
C ARG A 123 27.53 9.61 -14.15
N ASN A 124 28.26 9.43 -15.24
CA ASN A 124 28.97 8.19 -15.49
C ASN A 124 30.19 8.11 -14.56
N LEU A 125 30.17 7.15 -13.64
CA LEU A 125 31.27 6.85 -12.73
C LEU A 125 31.79 5.44 -13.01
N ALA A 126 33.11 5.28 -12.94
CA ALA A 126 33.79 3.99 -12.98
C ALA A 126 34.71 3.86 -11.76
N TYR A 127 34.76 2.65 -11.19
CA TYR A 127 35.55 2.33 -10.01
C TYR A 127 36.59 1.27 -10.37
N ASN A 128 37.87 1.55 -10.10
CA ASN A 128 38.97 0.59 -10.24
C ASN A 128 38.91 -0.43 -9.13
#